data_AF-A0A6G1G4S7-F1
#
_entry.id   AF-A0A6G1G4S7-F1
#
_cell.length_a   1.000
_cell.length_b   1.000
_cell.length_c   1.000
_cell.angle_alpha   90.00
_cell.angle_beta   90.00
_cell.angle_gamma   90.00
#
_symmetry.space_group_name_H-M   'P 1'
#
loop_
_entity.id
_entity.type
_entity.pdbx_description
1 polymer ?
#
loop_
_entity_poly.entity_id
_entity_poly.type
_entity_poly.pdbx_seq_one_letter_code
_entity_poly.pdbx_strand_id
1 'polypeptide(L)'
;MPSNTDTATQALIVTLKSPIGGKTTAEIAEKTGLPKRTINAIYARAIERGFDPNHLPLHIRDEWLEDAPRPGRPKKQTEEL
;
A
#
# COMPACT_ATOMS: atom_id res chain seq x y z
N MET A 1 -7.35 -4.55 11.03
CA MET A 1 -6.40 -5.65 10.78
C MET A 1 -5.34 -5.16 9.80
N PRO A 2 -4.02 -5.35 10.06
CA PRO A 2 -3.04 -5.19 9.00
C PRO A 2 -3.42 -6.14 7.87
N SER A 3 -3.66 -5.62 6.67
CA SER A 3 -3.48 -6.43 5.48
C SER A 3 -1.97 -6.59 5.34
N ASN A 4 -1.40 -7.71 5.80
CA ASN A 4 -0.01 -8.10 5.52
C ASN A 4 0.12 -8.46 4.03
N THR A 5 -0.23 -7.52 3.16
CA THR A 5 0.02 -7.59 1.73
C THR A 5 1.48 -7.22 1.56
N ASP A 6 2.29 -8.16 1.10
CA ASP A 6 3.71 -7.96 0.85
C ASP A 6 3.92 -6.81 -0.16
N THR A 7 5.08 -6.17 -0.10
CA THR A 7 5.43 -5.01 -0.92
C THR A 7 5.27 -5.30 -2.43
N ALA A 8 5.55 -6.52 -2.89
CA ALA A 8 5.39 -6.89 -4.29
C ALA A 8 3.92 -6.92 -4.71
N THR A 9 3.02 -7.47 -3.88
CA THR A 9 1.58 -7.43 -4.14
C THR A 9 1.04 -5.99 -4.13
N GLN A 10 1.56 -5.13 -3.24
CA GLN A 10 1.19 -3.72 -3.27
C GLN A 10 1.67 -3.01 -4.55
N ALA A 11 2.91 -3.27 -4.98
CA ALA A 11 3.45 -2.74 -6.22
C ALA A 11 2.64 -3.20 -7.45
N LEU A 12 2.20 -4.47 -7.47
CA LEU A 12 1.31 -4.99 -8.50
C LEU A 12 0.00 -4.21 -8.55
N ILE A 13 -0.64 -3.99 -7.40
CA ILE A 13 -1.89 -3.22 -7.32
C ILE A 13 -1.70 -1.79 -7.83
N VAL A 14 -0.66 -1.10 -7.36
CA VAL A 14 -0.37 0.29 -7.75
C VAL A 14 -0.10 0.38 -9.25
N THR A 15 0.68 -0.53 -9.80
CA THR A 15 0.98 -0.61 -11.24
C THR A 15 -0.30 -0.83 -12.06
N LEU A 16 -1.10 -1.84 -11.71
CA LEU A 16 -2.32 -2.16 -12.45
C LEU A 16 -3.35 -1.02 -12.41
N LYS A 17 -3.43 -0.31 -11.30
CA LYS A 17 -4.38 0.78 -11.10
C LYS A 17 -3.91 2.12 -11.66
N SER A 18 -2.60 2.30 -11.84
CA SER A 18 -2.05 3.47 -12.51
C SER A 18 -2.62 3.62 -13.93
N PRO A 19 -2.60 4.82 -14.53
CA PRO A 19 -2.99 5.05 -15.93
C PRO A 19 -2.32 4.11 -16.93
N ILE A 20 -1.09 3.64 -16.65
CA ILE A 20 -0.38 2.68 -17.50
C ILE A 20 -1.07 1.30 -17.46
N GLY A 21 -1.45 0.83 -16.28
CA GLY A 21 -2.18 -0.43 -16.14
C GLY A 21 -3.64 -0.32 -16.57
N GLY A 22 -4.27 0.83 -16.29
CA GLY A 22 -5.62 1.20 -16.69
C GLY A 22 -6.72 0.29 -16.13
N LYS A 23 -6.43 -0.51 -15.10
CA LYS A 23 -7.38 -1.50 -14.56
C LYS A 23 -8.30 -0.90 -13.52
N THR A 24 -9.56 -1.30 -13.60
CA THR A 24 -10.56 -0.98 -12.58
C THR A 24 -10.28 -1.77 -11.31
N THR A 25 -10.72 -1.24 -10.15
CA THR A 25 -10.64 -1.99 -8.88
C THR A 25 -11.36 -3.34 -8.95
N ALA A 26 -12.41 -3.48 -9.77
CA ALA A 26 -13.14 -4.73 -9.93
C ALA A 26 -12.29 -5.80 -10.66
N GLU A 27 -11.66 -5.44 -11.77
CA GLU A 27 -10.74 -6.35 -12.48
C GLU A 27 -9.54 -6.74 -11.61
N ILE A 28 -8.99 -5.80 -10.84
CA ILE A 28 -7.87 -6.10 -9.94
C ILE A 28 -8.32 -7.06 -8.83
N ALA A 29 -9.52 -6.87 -8.25
CA ALA A 29 -10.06 -7.76 -7.23
C ALA A 29 -10.29 -9.18 -7.76
N GLU A 30 -10.81 -9.29 -8.98
CA GLU A 30 -11.00 -10.58 -9.65
C GLU A 30 -9.66 -11.31 -9.87
N LYS A 31 -8.61 -10.59 -10.30
CA LYS A 31 -7.30 -11.18 -10.60
C LYS A 31 -6.47 -11.52 -9.38
N THR A 32 -6.57 -10.71 -8.32
CA THR A 32 -5.73 -10.86 -7.11
C THR A 32 -6.43 -11.58 -5.97
N GLY A 33 -7.76 -11.75 -6.04
CA GLY A 33 -8.57 -12.24 -4.94
C GLY A 33 -8.67 -11.26 -3.76
N LEU A 34 -8.10 -10.06 -3.86
CA LEU A 34 -8.09 -9.09 -2.76
C LEU A 34 -9.42 -8.31 -2.70
N PRO A 35 -9.92 -8.01 -1.48
CA PRO A 35 -11.10 -7.17 -1.34
C PRO A 35 -10.89 -5.81 -1.99
N LYS A 36 -11.91 -5.30 -2.69
CA LYS A 36 -11.90 -3.97 -3.34
C LYS A 36 -11.48 -2.85 -2.36
N ARG A 37 -11.90 -2.95 -1.10
CA ARG A 37 -11.51 -2.02 -0.02
C ARG A 37 -10.00 -2.01 0.22
N THR A 38 -9.36 -3.19 0.22
CA THR A 38 -7.91 -3.32 0.41
C THR A 38 -7.16 -2.70 -0.76
N ILE A 39 -7.58 -3.00 -2.00
CA ILE A 39 -6.99 -2.43 -3.23
C ILE A 39 -7.07 -0.90 -3.20
N ASN A 40 -8.24 -0.34 -2.88
CA ASN A 40 -8.42 1.11 -2.79
C ASN A 40 -7.58 1.73 -1.67
N ALA A 41 -7.46 1.07 -0.52
CA ALA A 41 -6.65 1.56 0.59
C ALA A 41 -5.15 1.57 0.26
N ILE A 42 -4.63 0.53 -0.40
CA ILE A 42 -3.23 0.46 -0.85
C ILE A 42 -2.94 1.61 -1.82
N TYR A 43 -3.80 1.78 -2.83
CA TYR A 43 -3.59 2.83 -3.83
C TYR A 43 -3.67 4.24 -3.22
N ALA A 44 -4.63 4.49 -2.32
CA ALA A 44 -4.76 5.78 -1.63
C ALA A 44 -3.52 6.07 -0.77
N ARG A 45 -3.02 5.10 -0.01
CA ARG A 45 -1.80 5.26 0.81
C ARG A 45 -0.57 5.54 -0.02
N ALA A 46 -0.43 4.88 -1.17
CA ALA A 46 0.68 5.16 -2.08
C ALA A 46 0.67 6.63 -2.51
N ILE A 47 -0.50 7.15 -2.91
CA ILE A 47 -0.68 8.57 -3.28
C ILE A 47 -0.36 9.49 -2.10
N GLU A 48 -0.90 9.19 -0.90
CA GLU A 48 -0.63 9.95 0.32
C GLU A 48 0.87 10.02 0.67
N ARG A 49 1.63 8.98 0.31
CA ARG A 49 3.09 8.88 0.54
C ARG A 49 3.93 9.46 -0.60
N GLY A 50 3.31 10.00 -1.65
CA GLY A 50 3.99 10.72 -2.72
C GLY A 50 4.08 9.99 -4.07
N PHE A 51 3.40 8.85 -4.23
CA PHE A 51 3.25 8.24 -5.56
C PHE A 51 2.40 9.15 -6.47
N ASP A 52 2.97 9.61 -7.58
CA ASP A 52 2.25 10.33 -8.63
C ASP A 52 1.92 9.38 -9.80
N PRO A 53 0.63 9.01 -10.00
CA PRO A 53 0.23 8.10 -11.06
C PRO A 53 0.35 8.68 -12.47
N ASN A 54 0.41 10.01 -12.62
CA ASN A 54 0.49 10.67 -13.92
C ASN A 54 1.93 11.00 -14.32
N HIS A 55 2.90 10.80 -13.41
CA HIS A 55 4.30 11.01 -13.71
C HIS A 55 4.82 9.91 -14.64
N LEU A 56 5.52 10.33 -15.69
CA LEU A 56 6.22 9.44 -16.62
C LEU A 56 7.71 9.78 -16.60
N PRO A 57 8.59 8.77 -16.51
CA PRO A 57 8.30 7.33 -16.46
C PRO A 57 7.63 6.91 -15.15
N LEU A 58 6.83 5.83 -15.17
CA LEU A 58 6.24 5.28 -13.96
C LEU A 58 7.36 4.83 -13.03
N HIS A 59 7.48 5.54 -11.92
CA HIS A 59 8.39 5.24 -10.85
C HIS A 59 7.57 4.65 -9.70
N ILE A 60 8.08 3.62 -9.03
CA ILE A 60 7.50 3.05 -7.81
C ILE A 60 8.64 2.84 -6.82
N ARG A 61 8.41 3.21 -5.55
CA ARG A 61 9.39 3.06 -4.47
C ARG A 61 8.76 2.31 -3.32
N ASP A 62 9.58 1.51 -2.63
CA ASP A 62 9.16 0.75 -1.45
C ASP A 62 8.61 1.67 -0.36
N GLU A 63 9.18 2.87 -0.20
CA GLU A 63 8.74 3.88 0.79
C GLU A 63 7.27 4.32 0.64
N TRP A 64 6.67 4.15 -0.55
CA TRP A 64 5.26 4.47 -0.78
C TRP A 64 4.34 3.30 -0.42
N LEU A 65 4.87 2.09 -0.35
CA LEU A 65 4.12 0.85 -0.18
C LEU A 65 4.26 0.32 1.25
N GLU A 66 5.47 0.37 1.80
CA GLU A 66 5.76 -0.12 3.14
C GLU A 66 4.97 0.63 4.20
N ASP A 67 4.35 -0.11 5.10
CA ASP A 67 3.80 0.49 6.31
C ASP A 67 4.96 0.92 7.21
N ALA A 68 4.88 2.15 7.73
CA ALA A 68 5.86 2.64 8.69
C ALA A 68 6.04 1.61 9.82
N PRO A 69 7.28 1.38 10.29
CA PRO A 69 7.52 0.52 11.43
C PRO A 69 6.58 0.95 12.56
N ARG A 70 5.65 0.08 12.93
CA ARG A 70 4.70 0.41 14.00
C ARG A 70 5.54 0.65 15.24
N PRO A 71 5.53 1.86 15.84
CA PRO A 71 6.20 2.05 17.11
C PRO A 71 5.60 1.00 18.06
N GLY A 72 6.45 0.08 18.51
CA GLY A 72 6.05 -0.96 19.44
C GLY A 72 5.40 -0.31 20.66
N ARG A 73 4.47 -1.02 21.29
CA ARG A 73 3.81 -0.55 22.51
C ARG A 73 4.89 -0.03 23.48
N PRO A 74 4.83 1.23 23.93
CA PRO A 74 5.75 1.73 24.95
C PRO A 74 5.72 0.77 26.15
N LYS A 75 6.87 0.21 26.54
CA LYS A 75 6.96 -0.58 27.76
C LYS A 75 6.74 0.38 28.93
N LYS A 76 5.77 0.07 29.79
CA LYS A 76 5.55 0.77 31.05
C LYS A 76 6.86 0.67 31.84
N GLN A 77 7.56 1.78 32.04
CA GLN A 77 8.61 1.84 33.05
C GLN A 77 7.89 1.73 34.40
N THR A 78 8.05 0.60 35.08
CA THR A 78 7.80 0.54 36.51
C THR A 78 8.98 1.26 37.15
N GLU A 79 8.73 2.40 37.78
CA GLU A 79 9.70 3.00 38.70
C GLU A 79 9.93 1.99 39.83
N GLU A 80 11.16 1.47 39.93
CA GLU A 80 11.60 0.80 41.16
C GLU A 80 11.78 1.87 42.24
N LEU A 81 11.28 1.53 43.42
CA LEU A 81 11.02 2.35 44.61
C LEU A 81 12.19 3.23 45.09
#